data_AF-A0A8I0DUL4-F1
#
_entry.id   AF-A0A8I0DUL4-F1
#
_cell.length_a   1.000
_cell.length_b   1.000
_cell.length_c   1.000
_cell.angle_alpha   90.00
_cell.angle_beta   90.00
_cell.angle_gamma   90.00
#
_symmetry.space_group_name_H-M   'P 1'
#
loop_
_entity.id
_entity.type
_entity.pdbx_description
1 polymer ?
#
loop_
_entity_poly.entity_id
_entity_poly.type
_entity_poly.pdbx_seq_one_letter_code
_entity_poly.pdbx_strand_id
1 'polypeptide(L)'
;MKFHLPWKREQEKKEYTLIYDGNGGRQNGERFVRRSFWLPDGGFGKEKKFVSNTDGGDLTVETVFSNSNLKCIGYYARKRTEEGWIWYGTDHNWHDSFYDGTVCKQLIPIAASVESLYEAADDEIYLVAQWEDEHGIRRNCGYEIFSKKLMAHAFGGMDGTTYHNTAEAFEHGKKEGYQSFEIDLSYTEDDRLVLCHGWTENNCKCTGVSYKPEFAHMTYEQAMQIPIHGHSIMDARQFYEKVKNEPAYTFEIDFHNIKKGNEKRVAAMLEDFRQDEGLLDRLLMQVYSQPMYEQIDSVYHFVNYMYLVGLNIDKLDAILTYCLDHGICSVAMRTNFVTKENVRKVHDAGLYAFCYTVSDDAVYANYLFQLGVDMICTDFVTEKALEATKETFGRYPFMVWYNSNHKEAVSHYPETVDGTGNVGTLTRLKSGNLEYRDKTIWEHTGDQTLRACGYEVSGKRFAGWKLRISIEGKNLWYSTDGLFHAAKDYTVRKSIQARIFKDGDVLPDFDVRKNMKVIMVAVWENLD
;
A
#
# COMPACT_ATOMS: atom_id res chain seq x y z
N MET A 1 44.38 -42.00 51.29
CA MET A 1 44.29 -41.57 49.88
C MET A 1 42.83 -41.36 49.53
N LYS A 2 42.37 -40.10 49.46
CA LYS A 2 41.08 -39.75 48.84
C LYS A 2 41.41 -39.11 47.50
N PHE A 3 40.97 -39.73 46.41
CA PHE A 3 41.11 -39.18 45.07
C PHE A 3 40.20 -37.95 44.94
N HIS A 4 40.76 -36.81 44.54
CA HIS A 4 39.99 -35.70 44.00
C HIS A 4 39.69 -35.99 42.54
N LEU A 5 38.41 -36.22 42.22
CA LEU A 5 37.91 -36.12 40.86
C LEU A 5 37.87 -34.63 40.47
N PRO A 6 38.39 -34.24 39.30
CA PRO A 6 38.20 -32.89 38.81
C PRO A 6 36.72 -32.72 38.47
N TRP A 7 36.11 -31.67 39.03
CA TRP A 7 34.82 -31.18 38.60
C TRP A 7 34.84 -31.03 37.07
N LYS A 8 34.01 -31.83 36.38
CA LYS A 8 33.59 -31.49 35.02
C LYS A 8 32.99 -30.10 35.11
N ARG A 9 33.58 -29.11 34.44
CA ARG A 9 32.84 -27.91 34.04
C ARG A 9 31.62 -28.45 33.28
N GLU A 10 30.43 -28.22 33.80
CA GLU A 10 29.22 -28.30 32.97
C GLU A 10 29.53 -27.41 31.75
N GLN A 11 29.60 -28.01 30.57
CA GLN A 11 29.54 -27.23 29.35
C GLN A 11 28.20 -26.49 29.42
N GLU A 12 28.24 -25.16 29.46
CA GLU A 12 27.04 -24.34 29.30
C GLU A 12 26.31 -24.86 28.07
N LYS A 13 25.11 -25.41 28.29
CA LYS A 13 24.25 -25.86 27.20
C LYS A 13 23.94 -24.62 26.36
N LYS A 14 24.36 -24.63 25.09
CA LYS A 14 23.89 -23.64 24.13
C LYS A 14 22.47 -24.03 23.73
N GLU A 15 21.50 -23.27 24.21
CA GLU A 15 20.12 -23.33 23.71
C GLU A 15 20.05 -22.45 22.46
N TYR A 16 19.73 -23.05 21.32
CA TYR A 16 19.50 -22.30 20.09
C TYR A 16 18.00 -22.07 19.88
N THR A 17 17.61 -20.83 19.59
CA THR A 17 16.22 -20.46 19.26
C THR A 17 16.05 -20.36 17.74
N LEU A 18 15.23 -21.23 17.17
CA LEU A 18 14.90 -21.22 15.74
C LEU A 18 13.40 -21.00 15.54
N ILE A 19 13.02 -19.97 14.80
CA ILE A 19 11.64 -19.53 14.65
C ILE A 19 11.21 -19.69 13.19
N TYR A 20 10.25 -20.55 12.91
CA TYR A 20 9.69 -20.74 11.57
C TYR A 20 8.52 -19.78 11.36
N ASP A 21 8.60 -18.93 10.34
CA ASP A 21 7.53 -18.04 9.89
C ASP A 21 6.90 -18.62 8.62
N GLY A 22 5.60 -18.92 8.70
CA GLY A 22 4.88 -19.59 7.62
C GLY A 22 4.72 -18.74 6.37
N ASN A 23 4.82 -17.42 6.47
CA ASN A 23 4.69 -16.51 5.34
C ASN A 23 3.49 -16.87 4.43
N GLY A 24 2.31 -17.05 5.03
CA GLY A 24 1.06 -17.47 4.35
C GLY A 24 0.81 -18.98 4.29
N GLY A 25 1.73 -19.81 4.79
CA GLY A 25 1.50 -21.25 4.99
C GLY A 25 0.68 -21.57 6.25
N ARG A 26 -0.04 -22.68 6.22
CA ARG A 26 -0.72 -23.29 7.37
C ARG A 26 0.20 -24.28 8.06
N GLN A 27 0.14 -24.37 9.38
CA GLN A 27 0.97 -25.30 10.15
C GLN A 27 0.63 -26.77 9.89
N ASN A 28 1.65 -27.63 9.84
CA ASN A 28 1.50 -29.08 9.75
C ASN A 28 1.42 -29.74 11.15
N GLY A 29 0.23 -30.19 11.54
CA GLY A 29 0.01 -31.01 12.75
C GLY A 29 0.23 -30.28 14.10
N GLU A 30 0.12 -31.02 15.20
CA GLU A 30 0.17 -30.50 16.59
C GLU A 30 1.53 -30.70 17.29
N ARG A 31 2.58 -31.07 16.56
CA ARG A 31 3.74 -31.81 17.10
C ARG A 31 4.68 -31.02 18.03
N PHE A 32 4.46 -29.72 18.30
CA PHE A 32 5.44 -28.91 19.02
C PHE A 32 4.87 -27.80 19.91
N VAL A 33 5.67 -27.39 20.91
CA VAL A 33 5.28 -26.55 22.05
C VAL A 33 5.00 -25.11 21.63
N ARG A 34 3.76 -24.65 21.88
CA ARG A 34 3.37 -23.24 21.89
C ARG A 34 4.14 -22.50 22.99
N ARG A 35 4.98 -21.54 22.65
CA ARG A 35 5.43 -20.51 23.61
C ARG A 35 4.81 -19.20 23.18
N SER A 36 3.77 -18.82 23.89
CA SER A 36 3.14 -17.51 23.85
C SER A 36 4.20 -16.42 23.97
N PHE A 37 4.37 -15.61 22.94
CA PHE A 37 4.86 -14.26 23.16
C PHE A 37 3.74 -13.46 23.84
N TRP A 38 4.12 -12.75 24.90
CA TRP A 38 3.25 -12.15 25.90
C TRP A 38 2.03 -11.40 25.35
N LEU A 39 0.84 -11.99 25.48
CA LEU A 39 -0.40 -11.25 25.73
C LEU A 39 -0.58 -11.16 27.26
N PRO A 40 -0.86 -9.98 27.84
CA PRO A 40 -1.07 -9.83 29.29
C PRO A 40 -2.22 -10.67 29.91
N ASP A 41 -3.04 -11.34 29.11
CA ASP A 41 -4.37 -11.78 29.52
C ASP A 41 -4.88 -13.10 28.90
N GLY A 42 -4.00 -13.95 28.36
CA GLY A 42 -4.29 -15.40 28.24
C GLY A 42 -5.39 -15.81 27.25
N GLY A 43 -5.63 -15.04 26.19
CA GLY A 43 -6.47 -15.43 25.04
C GLY A 43 -5.69 -16.14 23.94
N PHE A 44 -6.31 -17.13 23.28
CA PHE A 44 -5.73 -17.87 22.15
C PHE A 44 -5.68 -17.00 20.88
N GLY A 45 -4.48 -16.74 20.36
CA GLY A 45 -4.24 -16.32 18.97
C GLY A 45 -3.58 -17.47 18.19
N LYS A 46 -3.95 -17.65 16.91
CA LYS A 46 -3.29 -18.60 16.00
C LYS A 46 -1.92 -18.03 15.63
N GLU A 47 -0.83 -18.45 16.28
CA GLU A 47 0.52 -17.95 15.95
C GLU A 47 0.96 -18.39 14.54
N LYS A 48 1.49 -17.43 13.76
CA LYS A 48 2.16 -17.68 12.46
C LYS A 48 3.61 -18.16 12.60
N LYS A 49 4.13 -18.13 13.83
CA LYS A 49 5.53 -18.33 14.17
C LYS A 49 5.63 -19.60 15.02
N PHE A 50 6.55 -20.50 14.69
CA PHE A 50 6.81 -21.73 15.44
C PHE A 50 8.23 -21.68 16.01
N VAL A 51 8.41 -21.93 17.31
CA VAL A 51 9.73 -21.91 17.97
C VAL A 51 10.22 -23.32 18.26
N SER A 52 11.39 -23.67 17.73
CA SER A 52 12.14 -24.87 18.08
C SER A 52 13.35 -24.49 18.94
N ASN A 53 13.44 -25.07 20.13
CA ASN A 53 14.60 -24.96 20.99
C ASN A 53 15.29 -26.32 21.04
N THR A 54 16.58 -26.38 20.71
CA THR A 54 17.34 -27.64 20.73
C THR A 54 18.65 -27.51 21.49
N ASP A 55 18.96 -28.55 22.27
CA ASP A 55 20.23 -28.71 23.00
C ASP A 55 21.29 -29.28 22.04
N GLY A 56 21.87 -28.45 21.17
CA GLY A 56 23.06 -28.79 20.37
C GLY A 56 22.97 -30.07 19.50
N GLY A 57 21.76 -30.53 19.15
CA GLY A 57 21.53 -31.57 18.15
C GLY A 57 21.52 -30.98 16.73
N ASP A 58 21.51 -31.84 15.70
CA ASP A 58 21.46 -31.44 14.29
C ASP A 58 20.29 -30.47 14.03
N LEU A 59 20.58 -29.17 14.01
CA LEU A 59 19.65 -28.09 13.66
C LEU A 59 19.39 -28.13 12.16
N THR A 60 18.57 -29.08 11.70
CA THR A 60 18.20 -29.21 10.31
C THR A 60 16.86 -28.53 10.02
N VAL A 61 16.76 -27.85 8.87
CA VAL A 61 15.52 -27.24 8.40
C VAL A 61 14.44 -28.30 8.17
N GLU A 62 13.26 -28.09 8.73
CA GLU A 62 12.10 -28.99 8.57
C GLU A 62 10.98 -28.36 7.75
N THR A 63 10.10 -29.20 7.19
CA THR A 63 8.86 -28.76 6.54
C THR A 63 7.76 -28.56 7.57
N VAL A 64 7.71 -27.37 8.17
CA VAL A 64 6.75 -27.05 9.24
C VAL A 64 5.38 -26.58 8.72
N PHE A 65 5.32 -26.08 7.48
CA PHE A 65 4.11 -25.51 6.89
C PHE A 65 3.67 -26.25 5.62
N SER A 66 2.38 -26.15 5.31
CA SER A 66 1.76 -26.54 4.04
C SER A 66 0.97 -25.39 3.45
N ASN A 67 0.78 -25.45 2.15
CA ASN A 67 -0.11 -24.56 1.42
C ASN A 67 -0.89 -25.42 0.42
N SER A 68 -2.16 -25.11 0.20
CA SER A 68 -3.05 -25.90 -0.67
C SER A 68 -2.58 -25.90 -2.12
N ASN A 69 -2.02 -24.78 -2.59
CA ASN A 69 -1.70 -24.55 -4.00
C ASN A 69 -0.20 -24.33 -4.25
N LEU A 70 0.60 -24.25 -3.20
CA LEU A 70 2.01 -23.90 -3.29
C LEU A 70 2.90 -24.92 -2.59
N LYS A 71 4.08 -25.14 -3.18
CA LYS A 71 5.12 -25.98 -2.61
C LYS A 71 6.09 -25.12 -1.81
N CYS A 72 6.37 -25.51 -0.57
CA CYS A 72 7.47 -24.92 0.20
C CYS A 72 8.81 -25.39 -0.41
N ILE A 73 9.66 -24.44 -0.79
CA ILE A 73 10.96 -24.70 -1.45
C ILE A 73 12.16 -24.48 -0.54
N GLY A 74 11.94 -23.97 0.67
CA GLY A 74 12.98 -23.61 1.61
C GLY A 74 12.62 -22.33 2.35
N TYR A 75 13.63 -21.71 2.96
CA TYR A 75 13.45 -20.57 3.85
C TYR A 75 14.50 -19.50 3.59
N TYR A 76 14.12 -18.23 3.77
CA TYR A 76 15.08 -17.16 3.98
C TYR A 76 15.30 -16.96 5.48
N ALA A 77 16.54 -16.70 5.89
CA ALA A 77 16.85 -16.41 7.28
C ALA A 77 16.90 -14.90 7.54
N ARG A 78 16.31 -14.48 8.67
CA ARG A 78 16.47 -13.14 9.24
C ARG A 78 16.71 -13.23 10.75
N LYS A 79 17.34 -12.20 11.33
CA LYS A 79 17.40 -12.02 12.80
C LYS A 79 17.18 -10.56 13.18
N ARG A 80 16.77 -10.32 14.42
CA ARG A 80 16.52 -8.97 14.96
C ARG A 80 17.78 -8.44 15.65
N THR A 81 18.23 -7.24 15.31
CA THR A 81 19.28 -6.49 16.01
C THR A 81 18.67 -5.31 16.78
N GLU A 82 19.45 -4.45 17.42
CA GLU A 82 18.94 -3.19 17.97
C GLU A 82 18.46 -2.22 16.86
N GLU A 83 19.14 -2.22 15.71
CA GLU A 83 18.92 -1.27 14.61
C GLU A 83 17.78 -1.69 13.68
N GLY A 84 17.44 -2.98 13.60
CA GLY A 84 16.37 -3.46 12.74
C GLY A 84 16.43 -4.96 12.47
N TRP A 85 15.83 -5.36 11.34
CA TRP A 85 15.92 -6.72 10.83
C TRP A 85 17.06 -6.84 9.80
N ILE A 86 17.88 -7.86 9.97
CA ILE A 86 18.94 -8.24 9.03
C ILE A 86 18.63 -9.60 8.40
N TRP A 87 19.03 -9.81 7.15
CA TRP A 87 18.80 -11.01 6.35
C TRP A 87 20.10 -11.69 5.96
N TYR A 88 20.06 -13.02 5.87
CA TYR A 88 21.21 -13.82 5.48
C TYR A 88 21.38 -13.84 3.95
N GLY A 89 22.55 -13.39 3.49
CA GLY A 89 22.90 -13.23 2.09
C GLY A 89 23.55 -14.46 1.46
N THR A 90 23.53 -14.50 0.13
CA THR A 90 24.23 -15.49 -0.70
C THR A 90 25.75 -15.43 -0.59
N ASP A 91 26.29 -14.34 -0.02
CA ASP A 91 27.69 -14.17 0.34
C ASP A 91 28.04 -14.76 1.73
N HIS A 92 27.06 -15.38 2.37
CA HIS A 92 27.15 -15.96 3.71
C HIS A 92 27.34 -14.96 4.85
N ASN A 93 26.93 -13.70 4.67
CA ASN A 93 26.93 -12.67 5.72
C ASN A 93 25.51 -12.14 6.01
N TRP A 94 25.37 -11.39 7.10
CA TRP A 94 24.14 -10.71 7.50
C TRP A 94 24.11 -9.27 7.04
N HIS A 95 22.94 -8.82 6.59
CA HIS A 95 22.80 -7.51 5.98
C HIS A 95 21.44 -6.88 6.24
N ASP A 96 21.37 -5.56 6.24
CA ASP A 96 20.11 -4.84 6.49
C ASP A 96 19.03 -5.15 5.46
N SER A 97 17.78 -5.09 5.91
CA SER A 97 16.57 -5.30 5.10
C SER A 97 16.46 -4.39 3.86
N PHE A 98 17.27 -3.34 3.75
CA PHE A 98 17.20 -2.31 2.71
C PHE A 98 18.32 -2.37 1.68
N TYR A 99 18.83 -3.58 1.46
CA TYR A 99 20.04 -3.89 0.71
C TYR A 99 20.30 -3.04 -0.56
N ASP A 100 21.54 -2.57 -0.69
CA ASP A 100 22.25 -2.29 -1.94
C ASP A 100 22.09 -3.52 -2.86
N GLY A 101 21.50 -3.35 -4.05
CA GLY A 101 21.01 -4.48 -4.88
C GLY A 101 22.06 -5.46 -5.45
N THR A 102 23.24 -5.59 -4.86
CA THR A 102 24.32 -6.49 -5.30
C THR A 102 24.27 -7.90 -4.71
N VAL A 103 23.64 -8.11 -3.55
CA VAL A 103 23.60 -9.43 -2.88
C VAL A 103 22.16 -9.88 -2.63
N CYS A 104 21.86 -11.11 -3.01
CA CYS A 104 20.53 -11.71 -2.84
C CYS A 104 20.41 -12.46 -1.51
N LYS A 105 19.19 -12.59 -0.99
CA LYS A 105 18.85 -13.47 0.14
C LYS A 105 19.17 -14.92 -0.21
N GLN A 106 19.81 -15.64 0.71
CA GLN A 106 20.14 -17.05 0.54
C GLN A 106 18.90 -17.91 0.81
N LEU A 107 18.45 -18.66 -0.19
CA LEU A 107 17.45 -19.72 0.01
C LEU A 107 18.11 -20.90 0.72
N ILE A 108 17.64 -21.21 1.92
CA ILE A 108 18.10 -22.34 2.72
C ILE A 108 17.19 -23.54 2.40
N PRO A 109 17.73 -24.63 1.82
CA PRO A 109 16.93 -25.81 1.50
C PRO A 109 16.40 -26.52 2.74
N ILE A 110 15.31 -27.25 2.57
CA ILE A 110 14.83 -28.21 3.56
C ILE A 110 15.93 -29.26 3.81
N ALA A 111 16.06 -29.70 5.06
CA ALA A 111 17.10 -30.59 5.60
C ALA A 111 18.53 -29.99 5.63
N ALA A 112 18.73 -28.72 5.25
CA ALA A 112 20.02 -28.06 5.46
C ALA A 112 20.29 -27.82 6.95
N SER A 113 21.56 -27.87 7.36
CA SER A 113 21.95 -27.41 8.70
C SER A 113 21.90 -25.88 8.77
N VAL A 114 21.41 -25.34 9.88
CA VAL A 114 21.36 -23.89 10.15
C VAL A 114 22.33 -23.46 11.25
N GLU A 115 23.21 -24.34 11.72
CA GLU A 115 24.16 -24.03 12.79
C GLU A 115 25.07 -22.84 12.43
N SER A 116 25.43 -22.70 11.14
CA SER A 116 26.26 -21.58 10.66
C SER A 116 25.57 -20.22 10.66
N LEU A 117 24.26 -20.15 10.93
CA LEU A 117 23.54 -18.86 11.03
C LEU A 117 23.75 -18.18 12.39
N TYR A 118 24.12 -18.96 13.42
CA TYR A 118 24.29 -18.46 14.78
C TYR A 118 25.69 -17.88 14.97
N GLU A 119 25.77 -16.58 15.23
CA GLU A 119 27.01 -15.88 15.58
C GLU A 119 27.17 -15.77 17.10
N ALA A 120 26.05 -15.68 17.82
CA ALA A 120 25.97 -15.66 19.27
C ALA A 120 25.07 -16.79 19.81
N ALA A 121 25.21 -17.12 21.10
CA ALA A 121 24.45 -18.21 21.72
C ALA A 121 22.97 -17.84 21.95
N ASP A 122 22.65 -16.55 22.00
CA ASP A 122 21.33 -15.97 22.22
C ASP A 122 20.69 -15.42 20.94
N ASP A 123 21.28 -15.68 19.77
CA ASP A 123 20.68 -15.31 18.49
C ASP A 123 19.31 -16.01 18.32
N GLU A 124 18.29 -15.23 17.99
CA GLU A 124 16.99 -15.75 17.54
C GLU A 124 16.92 -15.70 16.01
N ILE A 125 16.98 -16.87 15.37
CA ILE A 125 16.96 -16.98 13.91
C ILE A 125 15.55 -17.26 13.43
N TYR A 126 15.06 -16.43 12.51
CA TYR A 126 13.76 -16.60 11.86
C TYR A 126 13.93 -17.19 10.47
N LEU A 127 13.32 -18.34 10.21
CA LEU A 127 13.22 -18.98 8.91
C LEU A 127 11.87 -18.64 8.26
N VAL A 128 11.88 -17.79 7.25
CA VAL A 128 10.70 -17.31 6.53
C VAL A 128 10.44 -18.17 5.30
N ALA A 129 9.33 -18.91 5.30
CA ALA A 129 9.00 -19.87 4.25
C ALA A 129 8.89 -19.22 2.87
N GLN A 130 9.46 -19.89 1.87
CA GLN A 130 9.43 -19.49 0.47
C GLN A 130 8.61 -20.51 -0.34
N TRP A 131 7.79 -20.00 -1.26
CA TRP A 131 6.76 -20.77 -1.94
C TRP A 131 6.91 -20.70 -3.46
N GLU A 132 6.62 -21.80 -4.14
CA GLU A 132 6.49 -21.88 -5.60
C GLU A 132 5.13 -22.46 -5.99
N ASP A 133 4.57 -21.98 -7.10
CA ASP A 133 3.39 -22.59 -7.70
C ASP A 133 3.73 -23.85 -8.53
N GLU A 134 2.69 -24.48 -9.09
CA GLU A 134 2.84 -25.70 -9.91
C GLU A 134 3.71 -25.51 -11.18
N HIS A 135 3.96 -24.27 -11.59
CA HIS A 135 4.81 -23.92 -12.73
C HIS A 135 6.24 -23.54 -12.32
N GLY A 136 6.57 -23.64 -11.03
CA GLY A 136 7.88 -23.26 -10.49
C GLY A 136 8.10 -21.75 -10.41
N ILE A 137 7.03 -20.96 -10.48
CA ILE A 137 7.13 -19.51 -10.32
C ILE A 137 7.12 -19.21 -8.81
N ARG A 138 8.17 -18.53 -8.34
CA ARG A 138 8.25 -18.05 -6.96
C ARG A 138 7.06 -17.14 -6.65
N ARG A 139 6.40 -17.41 -5.53
CA ARG A 139 5.38 -16.56 -4.94
C ARG A 139 5.99 -15.93 -3.69
N ASN A 140 5.96 -14.61 -3.62
CA ASN A 140 6.60 -13.87 -2.52
C ASN A 140 6.09 -14.31 -1.15
N CYS A 141 4.90 -14.92 -1.07
CA CYS A 141 4.36 -15.60 0.10
C CYS A 141 3.24 -16.58 -0.33
N GLY A 142 2.67 -17.32 0.62
CA GLY A 142 1.52 -18.22 0.40
C GLY A 142 0.14 -17.65 0.77
N TYR A 143 0.01 -16.34 0.98
CA TYR A 143 -1.24 -15.71 1.39
C TYR A 143 -2.28 -15.70 0.26
N GLU A 144 -3.38 -16.43 0.46
CA GLU A 144 -4.47 -16.54 -0.52
C GLU A 144 -5.16 -15.20 -0.81
N ILE A 145 -5.21 -14.31 0.19
CA ILE A 145 -5.82 -12.96 0.08
C ILE A 145 -5.11 -12.04 -0.92
N PHE A 146 -3.87 -12.38 -1.31
CA PHE A 146 -3.09 -11.64 -2.31
C PHE A 146 -2.94 -12.42 -3.63
N SER A 147 -3.80 -13.41 -3.86
CA SER A 147 -3.81 -14.18 -5.11
C SER A 147 -4.34 -13.39 -6.32
N LYS A 148 -5.01 -12.25 -6.06
CA LYS A 148 -5.57 -11.36 -7.08
C LYS A 148 -4.83 -10.03 -7.13
N LYS A 149 -4.92 -9.38 -8.30
CA LYS A 149 -4.29 -8.08 -8.56
C LYS A 149 -5.15 -6.91 -8.11
N LEU A 150 -6.46 -7.10 -8.01
CA LEU A 150 -7.42 -6.03 -7.84
C LEU A 150 -8.35 -6.29 -6.66
N MET A 151 -8.54 -5.26 -5.86
CA MET A 151 -9.52 -5.21 -4.78
C MET A 151 -10.52 -4.10 -5.07
N ALA A 152 -11.81 -4.40 -4.99
CA ALA A 152 -12.85 -3.41 -5.26
C ALA A 152 -13.09 -2.54 -4.02
N HIS A 153 -12.82 -1.25 -4.15
CA HIS A 153 -12.97 -0.25 -3.09
C HIS A 153 -14.44 -0.01 -2.73
N ALA A 154 -14.83 -0.16 -1.47
CA ALA A 154 -16.21 -0.05 -1.00
C ALA A 154 -17.21 -0.90 -1.80
N PHE A 155 -16.83 -2.15 -2.07
CA PHE A 155 -17.43 -3.10 -3.02
C PHE A 155 -17.29 -2.82 -4.53
N GLY A 156 -16.54 -1.79 -4.90
CA GLY A 156 -16.37 -1.30 -6.26
C GLY A 156 -17.36 -0.19 -6.60
N GLY A 157 -17.04 0.54 -7.66
CA GLY A 157 -17.89 1.56 -8.22
C GLY A 157 -19.02 0.95 -9.05
N MET A 158 -20.20 1.58 -8.96
CA MET A 158 -21.42 1.17 -9.64
C MET A 158 -22.14 2.42 -10.15
N ASP A 159 -22.70 2.37 -11.36
CA ASP A 159 -23.43 3.48 -11.99
C ASP A 159 -22.65 4.82 -12.05
N GLY A 160 -21.33 4.73 -12.19
CA GLY A 160 -20.42 5.88 -12.26
C GLY A 160 -20.19 6.59 -10.92
N THR A 161 -20.61 6.01 -9.80
CA THR A 161 -20.36 6.52 -8.45
C THR A 161 -19.59 5.49 -7.59
N THR A 162 -19.03 5.95 -6.47
CA THR A 162 -18.13 5.18 -5.59
C THR A 162 -18.63 5.21 -4.14
N TYR A 163 -17.91 4.54 -3.23
CA TYR A 163 -18.24 4.48 -1.79
C TYR A 163 -19.63 3.88 -1.50
N HIS A 164 -20.00 2.82 -2.20
CA HIS A 164 -21.33 2.21 -2.08
C HIS A 164 -21.49 1.42 -0.80
N ASN A 165 -20.60 0.46 -0.50
CA ASN A 165 -20.72 -0.41 0.67
C ASN A 165 -22.10 -1.13 0.79
N THR A 166 -22.82 -1.28 -0.32
CA THR A 166 -24.18 -1.86 -0.38
C THR A 166 -24.19 -3.29 -0.93
N ALA A 167 -25.30 -4.00 -0.68
CA ALA A 167 -25.50 -5.35 -1.21
C ALA A 167 -25.46 -5.38 -2.74
N GLU A 168 -26.04 -4.37 -3.38
CA GLU A 168 -26.10 -4.22 -4.82
C GLU A 168 -24.72 -3.99 -5.42
N ALA A 169 -23.89 -3.16 -4.80
CA ALA A 169 -22.51 -2.95 -5.22
C ALA A 169 -21.68 -4.24 -5.08
N PHE A 170 -21.87 -5.01 -4.01
CA PHE A 170 -21.21 -6.32 -3.87
C PHE A 170 -21.62 -7.29 -4.99
N GLU A 171 -22.92 -7.39 -5.31
CA GLU A 171 -23.38 -8.22 -6.43
C GLU A 171 -22.89 -7.70 -7.80
N HIS A 172 -22.77 -6.39 -7.96
CA HIS A 172 -22.20 -5.78 -9.16
C HIS A 172 -20.70 -6.11 -9.29
N GLY A 173 -19.91 -5.88 -8.25
CA GLY A 173 -18.48 -6.17 -8.25
C GLY A 173 -18.17 -7.65 -8.50
N LYS A 174 -18.98 -8.57 -7.96
CA LYS A 174 -18.88 -10.00 -8.31
C LYS A 174 -19.08 -10.25 -9.81
N LYS A 175 -20.04 -9.57 -10.46
CA LYS A 175 -20.28 -9.70 -11.91
C LYS A 175 -19.14 -9.11 -12.74
N GLU A 176 -18.49 -8.07 -12.25
CA GLU A 176 -17.28 -7.48 -12.86
C GLU A 176 -16.03 -8.34 -12.66
N GLY A 177 -16.13 -9.40 -11.85
CA GLY A 177 -15.08 -10.42 -11.68
C GLY A 177 -14.19 -10.24 -10.45
N TYR A 178 -14.48 -9.27 -9.57
CA TYR A 178 -13.72 -9.09 -8.35
C TYR A 178 -13.89 -10.28 -7.40
N GLN A 179 -12.79 -10.68 -6.76
CA GLN A 179 -12.80 -11.68 -5.68
C GLN A 179 -12.41 -11.10 -4.32
N SER A 180 -11.87 -9.88 -4.31
CA SER A 180 -11.42 -9.19 -3.10
C SER A 180 -12.10 -7.83 -3.03
N PHE A 181 -12.58 -7.47 -1.85
CA PHE A 181 -13.34 -6.25 -1.63
C PHE A 181 -12.84 -5.52 -0.40
N GLU A 182 -12.71 -4.21 -0.46
CA GLU A 182 -12.54 -3.37 0.72
C GLU A 182 -13.92 -2.94 1.22
N ILE A 183 -14.08 -2.92 2.55
CA ILE A 183 -15.31 -2.50 3.21
C ILE A 183 -15.02 -1.48 4.32
N ASP A 184 -15.77 -0.40 4.30
CA ASP A 184 -15.74 0.61 5.34
C ASP A 184 -16.72 0.25 6.47
N LEU A 185 -16.24 0.12 7.70
CA LEU A 185 -17.07 -0.08 8.87
C LEU A 185 -17.07 1.15 9.77
N SER A 186 -18.16 1.91 9.72
CA SER A 186 -18.41 3.03 10.62
C SER A 186 -19.15 2.57 11.88
N TYR A 187 -18.83 3.19 13.01
CA TYR A 187 -19.40 2.83 14.32
C TYR A 187 -20.33 3.95 14.80
N THR A 188 -21.58 3.60 15.05
CA THR A 188 -22.62 4.55 15.50
C THR A 188 -22.42 4.91 16.97
N GLU A 189 -23.05 6.00 17.41
CA GLU A 189 -22.93 6.48 18.80
C GLU A 189 -23.49 5.48 19.82
N ASP A 190 -24.43 4.64 19.39
CA ASP A 190 -25.06 3.54 20.15
C ASP A 190 -24.41 2.17 19.88
N ASP A 191 -23.10 2.17 19.60
CA ASP A 191 -22.24 0.98 19.61
C ASP A 191 -22.59 -0.09 18.54
N ARG A 192 -23.06 0.30 17.34
CA ARG A 192 -23.33 -0.61 16.21
C ARG A 192 -22.43 -0.35 15.01
N LEU A 193 -22.08 -1.40 14.26
CA LEU A 193 -21.27 -1.30 13.05
C LEU A 193 -22.16 -1.30 11.80
N VAL A 194 -21.94 -0.30 10.95
CA VAL A 194 -22.63 -0.14 9.67
C VAL A 194 -21.61 0.00 8.53
N LEU A 195 -21.92 -0.60 7.39
CA LEU A 195 -21.08 -0.58 6.20
C LEU A 195 -21.24 0.78 5.50
N CYS A 196 -20.32 1.70 5.78
CA CYS A 196 -20.32 3.07 5.28
C CYS A 196 -18.97 3.73 5.55
N HIS A 197 -18.49 4.53 4.60
CA HIS A 197 -17.30 5.40 4.76
C HIS A 197 -17.51 6.51 5.81
N GLY A 198 -18.72 6.64 6.36
CA GLY A 198 -19.09 7.57 7.41
C GLY A 198 -19.94 8.73 6.90
N TRP A 199 -20.29 9.64 7.82
CA TRP A 199 -21.37 10.61 7.65
C TRP A 199 -20.93 12.06 7.90
N THR A 200 -19.63 12.34 7.76
CA THR A 200 -19.15 13.73 7.72
C THR A 200 -19.59 14.41 6.42
N GLU A 201 -19.57 15.74 6.38
CA GLU A 201 -19.92 16.48 5.17
C GLU A 201 -19.08 16.04 3.94
N ASN A 202 -17.80 15.73 4.14
CA ASN A 202 -16.94 15.25 3.06
C ASN A 202 -17.30 13.83 2.61
N ASN A 203 -17.65 12.93 3.54
CA ASN A 203 -18.01 11.56 3.19
C ASN A 203 -19.37 11.53 2.46
N CYS A 204 -20.32 12.35 2.91
CA CYS A 204 -21.62 12.56 2.26
C CYS A 204 -21.51 12.99 0.79
N LYS A 205 -20.49 13.79 0.42
CA LYS A 205 -20.24 14.20 -0.99
C LYS A 205 -19.95 13.00 -1.90
N CYS A 206 -19.40 11.93 -1.35
CA CYS A 206 -19.01 10.74 -2.09
C CYS A 206 -20.10 9.67 -2.11
N THR A 207 -21.00 9.63 -1.12
CA THR A 207 -22.04 8.60 -0.97
C THR A 207 -23.41 8.99 -1.56
N GLY A 208 -23.51 10.18 -2.17
CA GLY A 208 -24.77 10.69 -2.72
C GLY A 208 -25.77 11.15 -1.66
N VAL A 209 -25.31 11.31 -0.41
CA VAL A 209 -26.13 11.70 0.74
C VAL A 209 -25.99 13.19 0.99
N SER A 210 -27.10 13.89 1.23
CA SER A 210 -27.05 15.27 1.72
C SER A 210 -26.71 15.27 3.21
N TYR A 211 -25.60 15.92 3.57
CA TYR A 211 -25.21 16.07 4.97
C TYR A 211 -26.27 16.82 5.78
N LYS A 212 -26.47 16.37 7.03
CA LYS A 212 -27.30 17.07 8.01
C LYS A 212 -26.53 17.20 9.34
N PRO A 213 -26.65 18.32 10.06
CA PRO A 213 -25.91 18.54 11.32
C PRO A 213 -26.09 17.43 12.36
N GLU A 214 -27.28 16.83 12.44
CA GLU A 214 -27.59 15.73 13.36
C GLU A 214 -26.73 14.47 13.12
N PHE A 215 -26.12 14.32 11.95
CA PHE A 215 -25.21 13.20 11.67
C PHE A 215 -23.96 13.22 12.55
N ALA A 216 -23.64 14.34 13.21
CA ALA A 216 -22.60 14.36 14.24
C ALA A 216 -22.86 13.37 15.40
N HIS A 217 -24.13 13.03 15.65
CA HIS A 217 -24.63 12.12 16.68
C HIS A 217 -25.43 10.97 16.05
N MET A 218 -24.80 10.26 15.12
CA MET A 218 -25.45 9.22 14.32
C MET A 218 -25.78 7.99 15.17
N THR A 219 -27.07 7.68 15.33
CA THR A 219 -27.53 6.42 15.90
C THR A 219 -27.67 5.33 14.85
N TYR A 220 -27.76 4.07 15.27
CA TYR A 220 -27.99 2.93 14.39
C TYR A 220 -29.29 3.06 13.60
N GLU A 221 -30.39 3.44 14.25
CA GLU A 221 -31.67 3.62 13.58
C GLU A 221 -31.60 4.68 12.48
N GLN A 222 -30.90 5.80 12.73
CA GLN A 222 -30.69 6.86 11.74
C GLN A 222 -29.81 6.38 10.59
N ALA A 223 -28.69 5.72 10.90
CA ALA A 223 -27.75 5.22 9.91
C ALA A 223 -28.45 4.27 8.93
N MET A 224 -29.23 3.31 9.43
CA MET A 224 -29.92 2.32 8.59
C MET A 224 -31.01 2.91 7.68
N GLN A 225 -31.41 4.17 7.89
CA GLN A 225 -32.36 4.89 7.05
C GLN A 225 -31.70 5.73 5.95
N ILE A 226 -30.37 5.85 5.94
CA ILE A 226 -29.64 6.63 4.93
C ILE A 226 -29.51 5.81 3.65
N PRO A 227 -30.00 6.33 2.50
CA PRO A 227 -29.79 5.67 1.22
C PRO A 227 -28.45 6.09 0.61
N ILE A 228 -27.52 5.16 0.46
CA ILE A 228 -26.25 5.38 -0.25
C ILE A 228 -26.51 5.23 -1.73
N HIS A 229 -26.41 6.35 -2.48
CA HIS A 229 -26.78 6.42 -3.89
C HIS A 229 -28.17 5.81 -4.21
N GLY A 230 -29.10 5.88 -3.26
CA GLY A 230 -30.44 5.29 -3.39
C GLY A 230 -30.61 3.85 -2.88
N HIS A 231 -29.53 3.20 -2.44
CA HIS A 231 -29.53 1.82 -1.92
C HIS A 231 -29.44 1.78 -0.39
N SER A 232 -30.00 0.73 0.22
CA SER A 232 -29.97 0.56 1.68
C SER A 232 -28.57 0.20 2.19
N ILE A 233 -28.19 0.79 3.32
CA ILE A 233 -26.98 0.41 4.08
C ILE A 233 -27.14 -1.01 4.64
N MET A 234 -26.02 -1.73 4.72
CA MET A 234 -25.92 -2.98 5.48
C MET A 234 -25.29 -2.73 6.84
N ASP A 235 -25.75 -3.43 7.87
CA ASP A 235 -24.99 -3.58 9.12
C ASP A 235 -24.00 -4.75 9.02
N ALA A 236 -23.06 -4.83 9.98
CA ALA A 236 -22.06 -5.90 9.99
C ALA A 236 -22.69 -7.31 10.01
N ARG A 237 -23.84 -7.47 10.67
CA ARG A 237 -24.56 -8.75 10.74
C ARG A 237 -25.18 -9.15 9.41
N GLN A 238 -25.81 -8.20 8.72
CA GLN A 238 -26.35 -8.40 7.36
C GLN A 238 -25.24 -8.75 6.38
N PHE A 239 -24.09 -8.08 6.48
CA PHE A 239 -22.90 -8.44 5.71
C PHE A 239 -22.46 -9.88 5.99
N TYR A 240 -22.29 -10.27 7.26
CA TYR A 240 -21.96 -11.65 7.64
C TYR A 240 -22.93 -12.68 7.03
N GLU A 241 -24.24 -12.47 7.18
CA GLU A 241 -25.25 -13.37 6.64
C GLU A 241 -25.16 -13.52 5.12
N LYS A 242 -24.71 -12.48 4.43
CA LYS A 242 -24.54 -12.47 2.97
C LYS A 242 -23.29 -13.21 2.51
N VAL A 243 -22.18 -13.15 3.26
CA VAL A 243 -20.86 -13.68 2.80
C VAL A 243 -20.42 -14.99 3.45
N LYS A 244 -21.07 -15.43 4.53
CA LYS A 244 -20.70 -16.66 5.27
C LYS A 244 -20.67 -17.91 4.38
N ASN A 245 -21.53 -17.97 3.36
CA ASN A 245 -21.62 -19.10 2.43
C ASN A 245 -20.89 -18.85 1.10
N GLU A 246 -20.10 -17.77 0.99
CA GLU A 246 -19.35 -17.44 -0.22
C GLU A 246 -17.84 -17.46 0.08
N PRO A 247 -17.21 -18.64 0.21
CA PRO A 247 -15.81 -18.79 0.63
C PRO A 247 -14.80 -18.29 -0.40
N ALA A 248 -15.23 -18.02 -1.63
CA ALA A 248 -14.38 -17.56 -2.73
C ALA A 248 -13.92 -16.09 -2.58
N TYR A 249 -14.51 -15.32 -1.66
CA TYR A 249 -14.24 -13.90 -1.52
C TYR A 249 -13.42 -13.56 -0.28
N THR A 250 -12.59 -12.54 -0.40
CA THR A 250 -11.80 -11.98 0.71
C THR A 250 -12.15 -10.51 0.93
N PHE A 251 -11.93 -10.04 2.16
CA PHE A 251 -12.38 -8.71 2.56
C PHE A 251 -11.31 -7.94 3.32
N GLU A 252 -10.97 -6.75 2.86
CA GLU A 252 -10.26 -5.77 3.67
C GLU A 252 -11.26 -5.01 4.55
N ILE A 253 -10.97 -4.89 5.85
CA ILE A 253 -11.81 -4.16 6.81
C ILE A 253 -11.14 -2.83 7.15
N ASP A 254 -11.80 -1.71 6.83
CA ASP A 254 -11.41 -0.37 7.27
C ASP A 254 -12.31 0.14 8.41
N PHE A 255 -11.75 0.28 9.62
CA PHE A 255 -12.42 0.93 10.75
C PHE A 255 -12.23 2.45 10.81
N HIS A 256 -11.65 3.04 9.77
CA HIS A 256 -11.17 4.42 9.70
C HIS A 256 -10.00 4.69 10.66
N ASN A 257 -9.29 5.79 10.43
CA ASN A 257 -8.17 6.20 11.28
C ASN A 257 -8.67 6.82 12.61
N ILE A 258 -9.10 5.97 13.53
CA ILE A 258 -9.67 6.36 14.82
C ILE A 258 -8.69 6.00 15.95
N LYS A 259 -8.44 6.96 16.85
CA LYS A 259 -7.39 6.86 17.88
C LYS A 259 -7.73 5.93 19.05
N LYS A 260 -9.01 5.72 19.34
CA LYS A 260 -9.50 4.97 20.51
C LYS A 260 -10.77 4.20 20.19
N GLY A 261 -11.02 3.12 20.94
CA GLY A 261 -12.26 2.35 20.90
C GLY A 261 -12.28 1.32 19.77
N ASN A 262 -11.14 1.00 19.18
CA ASN A 262 -11.06 -0.09 18.19
C ASN A 262 -11.33 -1.44 18.85
N GLU A 263 -11.02 -1.59 20.14
CA GLU A 263 -11.33 -2.78 20.94
C GLU A 263 -12.84 -3.08 20.93
N LYS A 264 -13.66 -2.05 21.14
CA LYS A 264 -15.13 -2.16 21.11
C LYS A 264 -15.65 -2.51 19.73
N ARG A 265 -15.08 -1.91 18.67
CA ARG A 265 -15.46 -2.22 17.27
C ARG A 265 -15.17 -3.68 16.94
N VAL A 266 -13.98 -4.17 17.30
CA VAL A 266 -13.62 -5.57 17.08
C VAL A 266 -14.55 -6.49 17.87
N ALA A 267 -14.84 -6.19 19.13
CA ALA A 267 -15.78 -6.98 19.92
C ALA A 267 -17.18 -7.04 19.29
N ALA A 268 -17.72 -5.90 18.83
CA ALA A 268 -19.00 -5.83 18.12
C ALA A 268 -18.98 -6.62 16.80
N MET A 269 -17.89 -6.52 16.03
CA MET A 269 -17.71 -7.26 14.79
C MET A 269 -17.67 -8.77 15.04
N LEU A 270 -16.94 -9.23 16.06
CA LEU A 270 -16.87 -10.65 16.42
C LEU A 270 -18.24 -11.19 16.85
N GLU A 271 -19.04 -10.41 17.56
CA GLU A 271 -20.43 -10.76 17.90
C GLU A 271 -21.29 -10.87 16.63
N ASP A 272 -21.27 -9.86 15.77
CA ASP A 272 -22.08 -9.84 14.55
C ASP A 272 -21.65 -10.92 13.53
N PHE A 273 -20.37 -11.27 13.48
CA PHE A 273 -19.81 -12.34 12.66
C PHE A 273 -19.89 -13.70 13.35
N ARG A 274 -20.48 -13.77 14.55
CA ARG A 274 -20.67 -15.00 15.33
C ARG A 274 -19.38 -15.78 15.60
N GLN A 275 -18.25 -15.07 15.63
CA GLN A 275 -16.91 -15.66 15.75
C GLN A 275 -16.64 -16.77 14.71
N ASP A 276 -17.23 -16.66 13.51
CA ASP A 276 -17.03 -17.60 12.43
C ASP A 276 -15.58 -17.52 11.91
N GLU A 277 -14.72 -18.41 12.40
CA GLU A 277 -13.31 -18.47 12.00
C GLU A 277 -13.12 -18.59 10.49
N GLY A 278 -14.05 -19.22 9.77
CA GLY A 278 -13.96 -19.35 8.31
C GLY A 278 -14.13 -18.03 7.57
N LEU A 279 -14.90 -17.08 8.12
CA LEU A 279 -14.94 -15.71 7.62
C LEU A 279 -13.75 -14.90 8.14
N LEU A 280 -13.42 -15.00 9.43
CA LEU A 280 -12.35 -14.22 10.05
C LEU A 280 -10.97 -14.48 9.42
N ASP A 281 -10.68 -15.73 9.03
CA ASP A 281 -9.44 -16.11 8.33
C ASP A 281 -9.32 -15.48 6.92
N ARG A 282 -10.44 -14.98 6.34
CA ARG A 282 -10.51 -14.32 5.02
C ARG A 282 -10.48 -12.78 5.10
N LEU A 283 -10.32 -12.23 6.30
CA LEU A 283 -10.24 -10.79 6.51
C LEU A 283 -8.79 -10.31 6.43
N LEU A 284 -8.59 -9.13 5.85
CA LEU A 284 -7.39 -8.31 5.92
C LEU A 284 -7.71 -7.08 6.78
N MET A 285 -7.22 -7.08 8.02
CA MET A 285 -7.47 -5.96 8.93
C MET A 285 -6.55 -4.79 8.62
N GLN A 286 -7.12 -3.65 8.21
CA GLN A 286 -6.35 -2.44 7.96
C GLN A 286 -6.04 -1.69 9.26
N VAL A 287 -4.78 -1.27 9.42
CA VAL A 287 -4.31 -0.45 10.55
C VAL A 287 -3.55 0.79 10.05
N TYR A 288 -3.75 1.90 10.75
CA TYR A 288 -3.12 3.20 10.41
C TYR A 288 -1.96 3.58 11.33
N SER A 289 -1.82 2.88 12.46
CA SER A 289 -0.88 3.21 13.51
C SER A 289 -0.60 2.01 14.42
N GLN A 290 0.52 2.03 15.12
CA GLN A 290 0.88 1.00 16.10
C GLN A 290 -0.20 0.87 17.21
N PRO A 291 -0.71 1.97 17.82
CA PRO A 291 -1.76 1.85 18.83
C PRO A 291 -3.06 1.26 18.29
N MET A 292 -3.39 1.49 17.01
CA MET A 292 -4.58 0.89 16.41
C MET A 292 -4.42 -0.62 16.23
N TYR A 293 -3.25 -1.06 15.76
CA TYR A 293 -2.90 -2.48 15.69
C TYR A 293 -3.03 -3.12 17.07
N GLU A 294 -2.38 -2.55 18.09
CA GLU A 294 -2.39 -3.07 19.46
C GLU A 294 -3.79 -3.21 20.04
N GLN A 295 -4.68 -2.23 19.82
CA GLN A 295 -6.09 -2.29 20.26
C GLN A 295 -6.88 -3.38 19.55
N ILE A 296 -6.63 -3.61 18.26
CA ILE A 296 -7.34 -4.64 17.49
C ILE A 296 -6.83 -6.02 17.92
N ASP A 297 -5.52 -6.19 17.93
CA ASP A 297 -4.83 -7.45 18.22
C ASP A 297 -5.02 -7.90 19.68
N SER A 298 -5.21 -6.97 20.64
CA SER A 298 -5.52 -7.31 22.03
C SER A 298 -6.89 -7.97 22.22
N VAL A 299 -7.82 -7.79 21.27
CA VAL A 299 -9.16 -8.41 21.32
C VAL A 299 -9.19 -9.71 20.54
N TYR A 300 -8.64 -9.72 19.34
CA TYR A 300 -8.55 -10.91 18.50
C TYR A 300 -7.39 -10.81 17.51
N HIS A 301 -6.57 -11.87 17.46
CA HIS A 301 -5.46 -11.98 16.52
C HIS A 301 -5.97 -12.47 15.15
N PHE A 302 -6.08 -11.56 14.19
CA PHE A 302 -6.48 -11.89 12.83
C PHE A 302 -5.31 -12.51 12.04
N VAL A 303 -5.64 -13.43 11.13
CA VAL A 303 -4.60 -14.09 10.31
C VAL A 303 -3.96 -13.11 9.33
N ASN A 304 -4.64 -12.03 8.90
CA ASN A 304 -4.07 -11.06 7.96
C ASN A 304 -4.27 -9.62 8.45
N TYR A 305 -3.18 -8.85 8.41
CA TYR A 305 -3.16 -7.42 8.70
C TYR A 305 -2.46 -6.67 7.56
N MET A 306 -2.89 -5.44 7.33
CA MET A 306 -2.27 -4.49 6.42
C MET A 306 -2.00 -3.17 7.12
N TYR A 307 -0.80 -2.62 6.97
CA TYR A 307 -0.47 -1.29 7.48
C TYR A 307 -0.64 -0.23 6.38
N LEU A 308 -1.57 0.70 6.54
CA LEU A 308 -1.76 1.82 5.63
C LEU A 308 -0.82 2.98 6.00
N VAL A 309 0.17 3.25 5.13
CA VAL A 309 1.26 4.23 5.34
C VAL A 309 0.73 5.67 5.34
N GLY A 310 -0.23 5.95 4.47
CA GLY A 310 -0.90 7.23 4.38
C GLY A 310 0.05 8.32 3.90
N LEU A 311 0.22 9.37 4.69
CA LEU A 311 1.14 10.49 4.39
C LEU A 311 2.52 10.33 5.04
N ASN A 312 2.76 9.25 5.80
CA ASN A 312 3.98 9.04 6.58
C ASN A 312 5.03 8.23 5.81
N ILE A 313 5.17 8.44 4.50
CA ILE A 313 6.12 7.67 3.68
C ILE A 313 7.58 7.86 4.11
N ASP A 314 7.90 8.99 4.76
CA ASP A 314 9.21 9.24 5.39
C ASP A 314 9.54 8.26 6.52
N LYS A 315 8.53 7.57 7.06
CA LYS A 315 8.67 6.56 8.11
C LYS A 315 8.55 5.14 7.58
N LEU A 316 8.62 4.93 6.27
CA LEU A 316 8.43 3.61 5.65
C LEU A 316 9.31 2.55 6.32
N ASP A 317 10.60 2.82 6.50
CA ASP A 317 11.54 1.85 7.08
C ASP A 317 11.14 1.43 8.51
N ALA A 318 10.70 2.38 9.35
CA ALA A 318 10.21 2.09 10.70
C ALA A 318 8.87 1.34 10.69
N ILE A 319 7.98 1.64 9.74
CA ILE A 319 6.72 0.93 9.55
C ILE A 319 6.99 -0.51 9.12
N LEU A 320 7.94 -0.74 8.22
CA LEU A 320 8.32 -2.08 7.77
C LEU A 320 8.88 -2.91 8.93
N THR A 321 9.79 -2.36 9.73
CA THR A 321 10.29 -3.02 10.95
C THR A 321 9.15 -3.42 11.88
N TYR A 322 8.20 -2.51 12.14
CA TYR A 322 7.02 -2.81 12.96
C TYR A 322 6.17 -3.92 12.35
N CYS A 323 5.97 -3.91 11.03
CA CYS A 323 5.21 -4.97 10.35
C CYS A 323 5.86 -6.35 10.56
N LEU A 324 7.19 -6.44 10.47
CA LEU A 324 7.91 -7.71 10.68
C LEU A 324 7.88 -8.16 12.15
N ASP A 325 8.04 -7.22 13.09
CA ASP A 325 7.95 -7.48 14.54
C ASP A 325 6.59 -8.12 14.87
N HIS A 326 5.50 -7.60 14.29
CA HIS A 326 4.12 -7.99 14.60
C HIS A 326 3.46 -8.97 13.61
N GLY A 327 4.15 -9.41 12.56
CA GLY A 327 3.59 -10.37 11.58
C GLY A 327 2.48 -9.79 10.70
N ILE A 328 2.50 -8.48 10.47
CA ILE A 328 1.68 -7.78 9.47
C ILE A 328 2.24 -8.14 8.09
N CYS A 329 1.38 -8.58 7.17
CA CYS A 329 1.82 -9.19 5.92
C CYS A 329 1.92 -8.22 4.73
N SER A 330 1.37 -7.02 4.85
CA SER A 330 1.30 -6.07 3.73
C SER A 330 1.33 -4.61 4.20
N VAL A 331 1.73 -3.72 3.29
CA VAL A 331 1.63 -2.27 3.48
C VAL A 331 0.94 -1.61 2.30
N ALA A 332 0.02 -0.69 2.58
CA ALA A 332 -0.69 0.08 1.57
C ALA A 332 -0.14 1.51 1.45
N MET A 333 0.19 1.91 0.23
CA MET A 333 0.70 3.25 -0.09
C MET A 333 -0.27 4.00 -1.00
N ARG A 334 -0.31 5.34 -0.86
CA ARG A 334 -0.98 6.17 -1.85
C ARG A 334 -0.26 6.06 -3.19
N THR A 335 -1.00 6.11 -4.30
CA THR A 335 -0.40 5.94 -5.64
C THR A 335 0.75 6.90 -5.94
N ASN A 336 0.72 8.13 -5.40
CA ASN A 336 1.80 9.11 -5.57
C ASN A 336 3.12 8.76 -4.84
N PHE A 337 3.07 7.83 -3.88
CA PHE A 337 4.25 7.32 -3.17
C PHE A 337 4.78 6.00 -3.75
N VAL A 338 4.10 5.45 -4.76
CA VAL A 338 4.56 4.24 -5.44
C VAL A 338 5.72 4.61 -6.36
N THR A 339 6.91 4.14 -5.99
CA THR A 339 8.13 4.19 -6.79
C THR A 339 8.76 2.80 -6.79
N LYS A 340 9.61 2.49 -7.79
CA LYS A 340 10.37 1.23 -7.79
C LYS A 340 11.17 1.05 -6.50
N GLU A 341 11.72 2.13 -5.96
CA GLU A 341 12.49 2.09 -4.72
C GLU A 341 11.61 1.74 -3.51
N ASN A 342 10.48 2.43 -3.32
CA ASN A 342 9.59 2.17 -2.19
C ASN A 342 9.00 0.77 -2.26
N VAL A 343 8.54 0.33 -3.44
CA VAL A 343 8.03 -1.04 -3.62
C VAL A 343 9.12 -2.07 -3.36
N ARG A 344 10.34 -1.85 -3.88
CA ARG A 344 11.48 -2.72 -3.62
C ARG A 344 11.78 -2.83 -2.13
N LYS A 345 11.77 -1.73 -1.36
CA LYS A 345 11.93 -1.77 0.10
C LYS A 345 10.89 -2.67 0.78
N VAL A 346 9.64 -2.63 0.33
CA VAL A 346 8.56 -3.50 0.85
C VAL A 346 8.84 -4.97 0.54
N HIS A 347 9.22 -5.29 -0.70
CA HIS A 347 9.54 -6.66 -1.12
C HIS A 347 10.81 -7.19 -0.48
N ASP A 348 11.84 -6.36 -0.33
CA ASP A 348 13.10 -6.69 0.35
C ASP A 348 12.86 -6.92 1.86
N ALA A 349 11.85 -6.30 2.47
CA ALA A 349 11.38 -6.66 3.81
C ALA A 349 10.59 -7.98 3.85
N GLY A 350 10.17 -8.53 2.71
CA GLY A 350 9.35 -9.74 2.61
C GLY A 350 7.86 -9.51 2.83
N LEU A 351 7.36 -8.31 2.50
CA LEU A 351 5.96 -7.91 2.64
C LEU A 351 5.32 -7.65 1.27
N TYR A 352 3.98 -7.56 1.22
CA TYR A 352 3.27 -7.15 0.01
C TYR A 352 3.09 -5.63 -0.09
N ALA A 353 3.27 -5.09 -1.29
CA ALA A 353 3.03 -3.69 -1.61
C ALA A 353 1.63 -3.51 -2.20
N PHE A 354 0.75 -2.85 -1.45
CA PHE A 354 -0.56 -2.40 -1.90
C PHE A 354 -0.51 -0.94 -2.34
N CYS A 355 -1.40 -0.56 -3.24
CA CYS A 355 -1.67 0.85 -3.44
C CYS A 355 -3.15 1.20 -3.63
N TYR A 356 -3.49 2.44 -3.29
CA TYR A 356 -4.84 2.95 -3.33
C TYR A 356 -4.88 4.46 -3.58
N THR A 357 -5.97 5.02 -4.11
CA THR A 357 -7.04 4.34 -4.87
C THR A 357 -6.86 4.73 -6.33
N VAL A 358 -6.84 3.75 -7.22
CA VAL A 358 -6.94 3.98 -8.67
C VAL A 358 -8.41 4.02 -9.03
N SER A 359 -8.88 5.09 -9.66
CA SER A 359 -10.29 5.24 -9.98
C SER A 359 -10.68 4.34 -11.16
N ASP A 360 -10.28 4.68 -12.38
CA ASP A 360 -10.73 3.98 -13.60
C ASP A 360 -9.62 3.82 -14.66
N ASP A 361 -8.42 4.34 -14.43
CA ASP A 361 -7.35 4.34 -15.44
C ASP A 361 -6.54 3.04 -15.42
N ALA A 362 -6.94 2.07 -16.25
CA ALA A 362 -6.23 0.81 -16.44
C ALA A 362 -4.78 0.98 -16.95
N VAL A 363 -4.45 2.06 -17.67
CA VAL A 363 -3.07 2.36 -18.11
C VAL A 363 -2.23 2.72 -16.89
N TYR A 364 -2.79 3.53 -15.98
CA TYR A 364 -2.11 3.90 -14.73
C TYR A 364 -1.98 2.70 -13.78
N ALA A 365 -3.01 1.86 -13.68
CA ALA A 365 -2.94 0.60 -12.92
C ALA A 365 -1.83 -0.33 -13.46
N ASN A 366 -1.76 -0.54 -14.78
CA ASN A 366 -0.68 -1.34 -15.40
C ASN A 366 0.71 -0.75 -15.14
N TYR A 367 0.84 0.58 -15.12
CA TYR A 367 2.09 1.23 -14.73
C TYR A 367 2.47 0.95 -13.27
N LEU A 368 1.53 1.02 -12.33
CA LEU A 368 1.78 0.71 -10.92
C LEU A 368 2.20 -0.76 -10.73
N PHE A 369 1.60 -1.70 -11.47
CA PHE A 369 2.06 -3.11 -11.50
C PHE A 369 3.47 -3.24 -12.08
N GLN A 370 3.84 -2.45 -13.09
CA GLN A 370 5.22 -2.42 -13.63
C GLN A 370 6.25 -1.86 -12.64
N LEU A 371 5.81 -1.02 -11.70
CA LEU A 371 6.63 -0.58 -10.57
C LEU A 371 6.75 -1.66 -9.48
N GLY A 372 5.99 -2.75 -9.58
CA GLY A 372 6.05 -3.92 -8.71
C GLY A 372 4.96 -3.98 -7.64
N VAL A 373 3.93 -3.13 -7.68
CA VAL A 373 2.78 -3.25 -6.77
C VAL A 373 2.15 -4.64 -6.91
N ASP A 374 1.78 -5.27 -5.79
CA ASP A 374 1.19 -6.61 -5.79
C ASP A 374 -0.34 -6.55 -5.97
N MET A 375 -0.99 -5.58 -5.33
CA MET A 375 -2.44 -5.39 -5.42
C MET A 375 -2.83 -3.90 -5.44
N ILE A 376 -3.87 -3.59 -6.20
CA ILE A 376 -4.44 -2.24 -6.30
C ILE A 376 -5.88 -2.27 -5.79
N CYS A 377 -6.18 -1.41 -4.82
CA CYS A 377 -7.55 -1.07 -4.44
C CYS A 377 -8.08 -0.02 -5.43
N THR A 378 -9.20 -0.33 -6.08
CA THR A 378 -9.72 0.44 -7.23
C THR A 378 -11.23 0.61 -7.21
N ASP A 379 -11.70 1.73 -7.78
CA ASP A 379 -13.13 1.96 -7.96
C ASP A 379 -13.68 1.16 -9.16
N PHE A 380 -13.07 1.25 -10.34
CA PHE A 380 -13.66 0.78 -11.61
C PHE A 380 -12.72 -0.05 -12.49
N VAL A 381 -11.44 -0.24 -12.14
CA VAL A 381 -10.51 -1.00 -12.98
C VAL A 381 -10.77 -2.50 -12.83
N THR A 382 -11.13 -3.18 -13.93
CA THR A 382 -11.36 -4.64 -13.94
C THR A 382 -10.18 -5.42 -14.54
N GLU A 383 -10.07 -6.72 -14.26
CA GLU A 383 -9.04 -7.58 -14.86
C GLU A 383 -9.14 -7.57 -16.40
N LYS A 384 -10.36 -7.61 -16.94
CA LYS A 384 -10.62 -7.49 -18.37
C LYS A 384 -10.08 -6.18 -18.96
N ALA A 385 -10.20 -5.07 -18.24
CA ALA A 385 -9.66 -3.79 -18.67
C ALA A 385 -8.12 -3.81 -18.68
N LEU A 386 -7.49 -4.36 -17.64
CA LEU A 386 -6.03 -4.52 -17.58
C LEU A 386 -5.49 -5.35 -18.75
N GLU A 387 -6.14 -6.47 -19.07
CA GLU A 387 -5.75 -7.36 -20.17
C GLU A 387 -5.95 -6.72 -21.56
N ALA A 388 -7.01 -5.94 -21.73
CA ALA A 388 -7.29 -5.23 -22.97
C ALA A 388 -6.31 -4.06 -23.21
N THR A 389 -5.80 -3.47 -22.13
CA THR A 389 -4.90 -2.32 -22.19
C THR A 389 -3.46 -2.75 -22.49
N LYS A 390 -2.98 -2.39 -23.69
CA LYS A 390 -1.58 -2.60 -24.11
C LYS A 390 -0.66 -1.41 -23.81
N GLU A 391 -1.24 -0.30 -23.38
CA GLU A 391 -0.49 0.92 -23.07
C GLU A 391 -0.09 0.96 -21.59
N THR A 392 1.01 1.64 -21.33
CA THR A 392 1.51 1.95 -19.99
C THR A 392 2.20 3.31 -20.01
N PHE A 393 2.67 3.78 -18.87
CA PHE A 393 3.62 4.88 -18.78
C PHE A 393 5.04 4.38 -19.09
N GLY A 394 5.93 5.28 -19.45
CA GLY A 394 7.33 4.98 -19.71
C GLY A 394 8.08 6.18 -20.31
N ARG A 395 9.25 5.92 -20.89
CA ARG A 395 10.09 6.92 -21.55
C ARG A 395 9.61 7.24 -22.97
N TYR A 396 8.37 7.72 -23.10
CA TYR A 396 7.85 8.15 -24.40
C TYR A 396 8.17 9.61 -24.68
N PRO A 397 8.42 9.99 -25.94
CA PRO A 397 8.55 11.39 -26.27
C PRO A 397 7.30 12.19 -25.91
N PHE A 398 7.49 13.39 -25.35
CA PHE A 398 6.39 14.26 -24.94
C PHE A 398 6.61 15.71 -25.37
N MET A 399 5.59 16.54 -25.25
CA MET A 399 5.67 17.98 -25.52
C MET A 399 5.38 18.75 -24.23
N VAL A 400 5.89 19.97 -24.14
CA VAL A 400 5.68 20.84 -22.98
C VAL A 400 4.75 22.01 -23.34
N TRP A 401 3.79 22.26 -22.47
CA TRP A 401 2.92 23.42 -22.51
C TRP A 401 3.36 24.41 -21.45
N TYR A 402 3.36 25.70 -21.78
CA TYR A 402 3.61 26.78 -20.84
C TYR A 402 2.28 27.47 -20.56
N ASN A 403 1.89 27.57 -19.29
CA ASN A 403 0.64 28.20 -18.87
C ASN A 403 0.95 29.48 -18.10
N SER A 404 0.35 30.60 -18.52
CA SER A 404 0.61 31.91 -17.93
C SER A 404 0.18 32.03 -16.48
N ASN A 405 -0.72 31.16 -16.01
CA ASN A 405 -1.29 31.21 -14.67
C ASN A 405 -1.84 32.59 -14.24
N HIS A 406 -2.19 33.43 -15.21
CA HIS A 406 -2.67 34.79 -14.98
C HIS A 406 -3.52 35.22 -16.17
N LYS A 407 -4.71 35.77 -15.89
CA LYS A 407 -5.71 36.13 -16.92
C LYS A 407 -5.28 37.34 -17.75
N GLU A 408 -4.57 38.26 -17.13
CA GLU A 408 -4.07 39.50 -17.73
C GLU A 408 -2.68 39.32 -18.39
N ALA A 409 -2.17 38.09 -18.47
CA ALA A 409 -0.90 37.85 -19.13
C ALA A 409 -0.97 38.22 -20.61
N VAL A 410 0.10 38.86 -21.09
CA VAL A 410 0.40 39.07 -22.50
C VAL A 410 1.45 38.05 -22.92
N SER A 411 1.33 37.49 -24.12
CA SER A 411 2.29 36.54 -24.68
C SER A 411 3.19 37.22 -25.70
N HIS A 412 4.48 36.97 -25.57
CA HIS A 412 5.55 37.31 -26.50
C HIS A 412 6.13 36.05 -27.16
N TYR A 413 5.51 34.88 -26.94
CA TYR A 413 5.87 33.69 -27.71
C TYR A 413 5.56 33.89 -29.19
N PRO A 414 6.41 33.37 -30.09
CA PRO A 414 6.15 33.47 -31.52
C PRO A 414 4.90 32.66 -31.89
N GLU A 415 4.05 33.20 -32.77
CA GLU A 415 2.79 32.58 -33.21
C GLU A 415 2.83 32.25 -34.71
N THR A 416 2.20 31.15 -35.14
CA THR A 416 1.85 30.95 -36.57
C THR A 416 0.45 31.49 -36.85
N VAL A 417 0.27 32.24 -37.93
CA VAL A 417 -1.05 32.71 -38.39
C VAL A 417 -1.78 31.63 -39.20
N ASP A 418 -1.09 30.57 -39.61
CA ASP A 418 -1.47 29.70 -40.74
C ASP A 418 -1.00 28.23 -40.64
N GLY A 419 -0.44 27.80 -39.50
CA GLY A 419 -0.18 26.38 -39.21
C GLY A 419 0.97 25.71 -39.99
N THR A 420 1.65 26.43 -40.87
CA THR A 420 2.72 25.91 -41.76
C THR A 420 4.15 26.17 -41.26
N GLY A 421 4.33 26.87 -40.13
CA GLY A 421 5.65 27.16 -39.54
C GLY A 421 6.08 26.22 -38.40
N ASN A 422 7.40 26.11 -38.16
CA ASN A 422 8.03 25.41 -37.03
C ASN A 422 7.79 26.07 -35.64
N VAL A 423 6.78 26.92 -35.51
CA VAL A 423 6.49 27.74 -34.33
C VAL A 423 5.29 27.15 -33.56
N GLY A 424 5.26 27.29 -32.23
CA GLY A 424 4.23 26.72 -31.34
C GLY A 424 2.83 27.33 -31.50
N THR A 425 1.89 26.89 -30.65
CA THR A 425 0.48 27.34 -30.70
C THR A 425 0.06 27.98 -29.39
N LEU A 426 -0.45 29.21 -29.45
CA LEU A 426 -1.00 29.91 -28.29
C LEU A 426 -2.53 29.72 -28.21
N THR A 427 -3.07 29.52 -27.02
CA THR A 427 -4.51 29.39 -26.78
C THR A 427 -4.90 30.12 -25.49
N ARG A 428 -6.02 30.85 -25.51
CA ARG A 428 -6.63 31.40 -24.30
C ARG A 428 -7.62 30.39 -23.72
N LEU A 429 -7.37 29.94 -22.50
CA LEU A 429 -8.22 28.98 -21.81
C LEU A 429 -9.49 29.64 -21.26
N LYS A 430 -10.51 28.84 -20.94
CA LYS A 430 -11.74 29.30 -20.25
C LYS A 430 -11.44 30.00 -18.91
N SER A 431 -10.34 29.66 -18.25
CA SER A 431 -9.90 30.35 -17.03
C SER A 431 -9.45 31.79 -17.28
N GLY A 432 -9.18 32.17 -18.53
CA GLY A 432 -8.57 33.44 -18.93
C GLY A 432 -7.06 33.34 -19.13
N ASN A 433 -6.39 32.30 -18.61
CA ASN A 433 -4.96 32.10 -18.76
C ASN A 433 -4.59 31.86 -20.23
N LEU A 434 -3.40 32.30 -20.62
CA LEU A 434 -2.78 31.94 -21.87
C LEU A 434 -2.01 30.62 -21.70
N GLU A 435 -2.04 29.79 -22.72
CA GLU A 435 -1.29 28.54 -22.76
C GLU A 435 -0.62 28.35 -24.13
N TYR A 436 0.69 28.17 -24.12
CA TYR A 436 1.52 28.00 -25.30
C TYR A 436 2.00 26.56 -25.40
N ARG A 437 1.66 25.87 -26.49
CA ARG A 437 2.18 24.55 -26.84
C ARG A 437 3.49 24.69 -27.60
N ASP A 438 4.59 24.28 -26.98
CA ASP A 438 5.89 24.21 -27.67
C ASP A 438 5.91 23.01 -28.62
N LYS A 439 6.44 23.18 -29.84
CA LYS A 439 6.60 22.10 -30.82
C LYS A 439 7.81 21.21 -30.56
N THR A 440 8.70 21.61 -29.65
CA THR A 440 9.86 20.82 -29.24
C THR A 440 9.41 19.49 -28.63
N ILE A 441 9.89 18.39 -29.21
CA ILE A 441 9.67 17.04 -28.70
C ILE A 441 10.77 16.72 -27.69
N TRP A 442 10.38 16.30 -26.50
CA TRP A 442 11.27 15.90 -25.42
C TRP A 442 11.53 14.40 -25.49
N GLU A 443 12.79 13.97 -25.58
CA GLU A 443 13.20 12.58 -25.85
C GLU A 443 13.93 11.91 -24.66
N HIS A 444 13.84 12.49 -23.46
CA HIS A 444 14.53 12.00 -22.25
C HIS A 444 16.07 11.97 -22.35
N THR A 445 16.66 12.84 -23.16
CA THR A 445 18.12 12.89 -23.39
C THR A 445 18.92 13.58 -22.28
N GLY A 446 18.25 14.30 -21.37
CA GLY A 446 18.87 14.97 -20.22
C GLY A 446 19.62 16.28 -20.53
N ASP A 447 19.67 16.69 -21.80
CA ASP A 447 20.26 17.96 -22.26
C ASP A 447 19.22 19.00 -22.71
N GLN A 448 17.93 18.63 -22.72
CA GLN A 448 16.83 19.52 -23.07
C GLN A 448 16.44 20.43 -21.90
N THR A 449 16.35 21.73 -22.19
CA THR A 449 16.12 22.77 -21.19
C THR A 449 14.79 23.48 -21.39
N LEU A 450 14.22 23.98 -20.30
CA LEU A 450 13.01 24.81 -20.32
C LEU A 450 13.22 26.10 -21.12
N ARG A 451 12.18 26.50 -21.84
CA ARG A 451 12.13 27.77 -22.56
C ARG A 451 12.06 28.93 -21.58
N ALA A 452 12.66 30.06 -21.98
CA ALA A 452 12.47 31.33 -21.29
C ALA A 452 11.00 31.75 -21.25
N CYS A 453 10.58 32.38 -20.15
CA CYS A 453 9.21 32.88 -20.02
C CYS A 453 8.89 33.95 -21.06
N GLY A 454 8.04 33.59 -22.01
CA GLY A 454 7.46 34.50 -23.00
C GLY A 454 6.15 35.14 -22.54
N TYR A 455 5.83 35.12 -21.25
CA TYR A 455 4.68 35.84 -20.71
C TYR A 455 5.10 37.08 -19.95
N GLU A 456 4.24 38.09 -19.97
CA GLU A 456 4.39 39.30 -19.17
C GLU A 456 3.08 39.58 -18.42
N VAL A 457 3.19 39.99 -17.16
CA VAL A 457 2.05 40.41 -16.34
C VAL A 457 2.40 41.75 -15.69
N SER A 458 1.57 42.76 -15.94
CA SER A 458 1.77 44.11 -15.39
C SER A 458 1.87 44.09 -13.86
N GLY A 459 2.88 44.76 -13.30
CA GLY A 459 3.10 44.86 -11.85
C GLY A 459 3.59 43.56 -11.19
N LYS A 460 3.99 42.54 -11.95
CA LYS A 460 4.49 41.27 -11.41
C LYS A 460 5.82 40.86 -12.02
N ARG A 461 6.63 40.19 -11.21
CA ARG A 461 7.88 39.55 -11.62
C ARG A 461 7.65 38.07 -11.84
N PHE A 462 8.17 37.53 -12.94
CA PHE A 462 8.23 36.10 -13.15
C PHE A 462 9.21 35.44 -12.16
N ALA A 463 8.74 34.48 -11.38
CA ALA A 463 9.50 33.81 -10.33
C ALA A 463 9.98 32.40 -10.72
N GLY A 464 9.45 31.83 -11.81
CA GLY A 464 9.77 30.49 -12.29
C GLY A 464 8.54 29.68 -12.68
N TRP A 465 8.75 28.39 -12.89
CA TRP A 465 7.75 27.44 -13.35
C TRP A 465 7.46 26.36 -12.31
N LYS A 466 6.20 25.92 -12.20
CA LYS A 466 5.82 24.69 -11.53
C LYS A 466 5.46 23.65 -12.58
N LEU A 467 6.07 22.46 -12.51
CA LEU A 467 5.73 21.34 -13.38
C LEU A 467 4.44 20.66 -12.89
N ARG A 468 3.48 20.49 -13.80
CA ARG A 468 2.19 19.85 -13.56
C ARG A 468 1.89 18.79 -14.61
N ILE A 469 1.36 17.66 -14.16
CA ILE A 469 0.73 16.63 -14.99
C ILE A 469 -0.70 16.39 -14.51
N SER A 470 -1.48 15.63 -15.29
CA SER A 470 -2.80 15.16 -14.85
C SER A 470 -2.93 13.67 -15.01
N ILE A 471 -3.38 13.02 -13.94
CA ILE A 471 -3.70 11.59 -13.88
C ILE A 471 -5.11 11.52 -13.29
N GLU A 472 -6.02 10.80 -13.95
CA GLU A 472 -7.43 10.65 -13.52
C GLU A 472 -8.12 12.00 -13.25
N GLY A 473 -7.86 13.00 -14.08
CA GLY A 473 -8.42 14.36 -13.93
C GLY A 473 -7.86 15.15 -12.74
N LYS A 474 -7.01 14.55 -11.90
CA LYS A 474 -6.34 15.22 -10.77
C LYS A 474 -5.10 15.93 -11.27
N ASN A 475 -4.90 17.17 -10.82
CA ASN A 475 -3.68 17.92 -11.09
C ASN A 475 -2.61 17.54 -10.07
N LEU A 476 -1.48 17.02 -10.56
CA LEU A 476 -0.33 16.66 -9.75
C LEU A 476 0.86 17.53 -10.11
N TRP A 477 1.62 17.92 -9.11
CA TRP A 477 2.73 18.87 -9.22
C TRP A 477 4.02 18.19 -8.83
N TYR A 478 5.06 18.35 -9.63
CA TYR A 478 6.38 17.84 -9.25
C TYR A 478 6.91 18.62 -8.06
N SER A 479 7.31 17.90 -7.01
CA SER A 479 7.61 18.47 -5.70
C SER A 479 9.08 18.33 -5.31
N THR A 480 9.44 18.95 -4.19
CA THR A 480 10.81 19.01 -3.66
C THR A 480 11.39 17.65 -3.24
N ASP A 481 10.54 16.64 -3.02
CA ASP A 481 10.93 15.26 -2.71
C ASP A 481 11.07 14.39 -3.97
N GLY A 482 10.92 14.97 -5.17
CA GLY A 482 11.08 14.28 -6.43
C GLY A 482 9.84 13.51 -6.90
N LEU A 483 8.70 13.64 -6.20
CA LEU A 483 7.44 12.98 -6.51
C LEU A 483 6.38 13.96 -7.03
N PHE A 484 5.26 13.41 -7.50
CA PHE A 484 4.12 14.20 -7.99
C PHE A 484 2.99 14.24 -6.95
N HIS A 485 2.67 15.44 -6.45
CA HIS A 485 1.70 15.64 -5.38
C HIS A 485 0.48 16.46 -5.78
N ALA A 486 -0.66 16.14 -5.16
CA ALA A 486 -1.84 17.00 -5.25
C ALA A 486 -1.65 18.22 -4.32
N ALA A 487 -2.29 19.35 -4.65
CA ALA A 487 -2.16 20.56 -3.84
C ALA A 487 -2.56 20.39 -2.36
N LYS A 488 -3.48 19.46 -2.08
CA LYS A 488 -3.90 19.10 -0.72
C LYS A 488 -2.80 18.46 0.12
N ASP A 489 -1.78 17.86 -0.50
CA ASP A 489 -0.72 17.19 0.24
C ASP A 489 0.21 18.21 0.93
N TYR A 490 0.36 19.41 0.37
CA TYR A 490 1.17 20.48 0.93
C TYR A 490 0.61 21.08 2.22
N THR A 491 -0.71 21.05 2.39
CA THR A 491 -1.33 21.55 3.64
C THR A 491 -1.09 20.59 4.80
N VAL A 492 -0.94 19.30 4.50
CA VAL A 492 -0.73 18.25 5.50
C VAL A 492 0.77 18.00 5.76
N ARG A 493 1.59 17.95 4.71
CA ARG A 493 3.06 17.82 4.82
C ARG A 493 3.73 19.12 4.39
N LYS A 494 3.89 20.04 5.36
CA LYS A 494 4.50 21.35 5.12
C LYS A 494 5.96 21.29 4.65
N SER A 495 6.65 20.17 4.88
CA SER A 495 8.02 19.92 4.43
C SER A 495 8.16 19.72 2.92
N ILE A 496 7.05 19.47 2.22
CA ILE A 496 7.03 19.26 0.78
C ILE A 496 6.31 20.44 0.12
N GLN A 497 6.89 20.94 -0.97
CA GLN A 497 6.32 22.01 -1.78
C GLN A 497 6.46 21.67 -3.26
N ALA A 498 5.64 22.30 -4.12
CA ALA A 498 5.85 22.25 -5.56
C ALA A 498 7.22 22.85 -5.89
N ARG A 499 8.05 22.11 -6.65
CA ARG A 499 9.37 22.58 -7.07
C ARG A 499 9.22 23.74 -8.05
N ILE A 500 10.05 24.76 -7.86
CA ILE A 500 10.15 25.91 -8.77
C ILE A 500 11.36 25.71 -9.68
N PHE A 501 11.11 25.68 -10.98
CA PHE A 501 12.12 25.62 -12.02
C PHE A 501 12.38 27.02 -12.59
N LYS A 502 13.61 27.30 -12.99
CA LYS A 502 14.01 28.51 -13.70
C LYS A 502 14.01 28.28 -15.21
N ASP A 503 14.05 29.37 -15.95
CA ASP A 503 14.27 29.32 -17.39
C ASP A 503 15.64 28.67 -17.66
N GLY A 504 15.71 27.76 -18.64
CA GLY A 504 16.92 27.01 -18.94
C GLY A 504 17.18 25.79 -18.04
N ASP A 505 16.34 25.52 -17.03
CA ASP A 505 16.50 24.30 -16.22
C ASP A 505 16.21 23.04 -17.05
N VAL A 506 16.93 21.96 -16.74
CA VAL A 506 16.61 20.62 -17.25
C VAL A 506 15.49 20.02 -16.41
N LEU A 507 14.49 19.43 -17.06
CA LEU A 507 13.42 18.72 -16.36
C LEU A 507 13.94 17.42 -15.75
N PRO A 508 13.42 17.01 -14.58
CA PRO A 508 13.72 15.69 -14.03
C PRO A 508 13.28 14.60 -14.99
N ASP A 509 13.90 13.44 -14.90
CA ASP A 509 13.47 12.29 -15.68
C ASP A 509 12.29 11.59 -14.99
N PHE A 510 11.14 11.49 -15.65
CA PHE A 510 9.92 10.84 -15.12
C PHE A 510 9.19 10.08 -16.23
N ASP A 511 8.43 9.05 -15.86
CA ASP A 511 7.64 8.29 -16.83
C ASP A 511 6.39 9.06 -17.23
N VAL A 512 6.08 9.01 -18.52
CA VAL A 512 4.91 9.68 -19.11
C VAL A 512 4.00 8.66 -19.77
N ARG A 513 2.70 8.97 -19.86
CA ARG A 513 1.79 8.27 -20.76
C ARG A 513 1.88 8.87 -22.17
N LYS A 514 1.65 8.08 -23.22
CA LYS A 514 1.55 8.61 -24.59
C LYS A 514 0.53 9.74 -24.65
N ASN A 515 0.91 10.85 -25.29
CA ASN A 515 0.09 12.07 -25.41
C ASN A 515 -0.25 12.75 -24.06
N MET A 516 0.43 12.40 -22.97
CA MET A 516 0.25 13.08 -21.70
C MET A 516 0.67 14.54 -21.83
N LYS A 517 -0.18 15.43 -21.32
CA LYS A 517 0.08 16.85 -21.34
C LYS A 517 0.95 17.24 -20.15
N VAL A 518 2.21 17.60 -20.43
CA VAL A 518 3.18 18.10 -19.46
C VAL A 518 3.13 19.63 -19.46
N ILE A 519 2.86 20.25 -18.31
CA ILE A 519 2.54 21.68 -18.24
C ILE A 519 3.46 22.39 -17.24
N MET A 520 4.19 23.39 -17.71
CA MET A 520 4.90 24.37 -16.89
C MET A 520 3.98 25.54 -16.59
N VAL A 521 3.62 25.71 -15.32
CA VAL A 521 2.71 26.77 -14.87
C VAL A 521 3.52 27.92 -14.27
N ALA A 522 3.36 29.13 -14.81
CA ALA A 522 4.11 30.30 -14.38
C ALA A 522 3.79 30.66 -12.92
N VAL A 523 4.83 31.10 -12.21
CA VAL A 523 4.75 31.64 -10.86
C VAL A 523 5.10 33.12 -10.91
N TRP A 524 4.29 33.94 -10.27
CA TRP A 524 4.41 35.39 -10.28
C TRP A 524 4.51 35.92 -8.86
N GLU A 525 5.39 36.88 -8.66
CA GLU A 525 5.53 37.66 -7.45
C GLU A 525 5.10 39.11 -7.73
N ASN A 526 4.54 39.80 -6.75
CA ASN A 526 4.26 41.23 -6.93
C ASN A 526 5.58 42.00 -6.99
N LEU A 527 5.64 43.00 -7.86
CA LEU A 527 6.67 44.04 -7.77
C LEU A 527 6.23 44.96 -6.63
N ASP A 528 7.00 44.98 -5.55
CA ASP A 528 6.79 45.90 -4.41
C ASP A 528 6.85 47.37 -4.84
#